data_AF-A0A6C8Y0A7-F1
#
_entry.id   AF-A0A6C8Y0A7-F1
#
_cell.length_a   1.000
_cell.length_b   1.000
_cell.length_c   1.000
_cell.angle_alpha   90.00
_cell.angle_beta   90.00
_cell.angle_gamma   90.00
#
_symmetry.space_group_name_H-M   'P 1'
#
loop_
_entity.id
_entity.type
_entity.pdbx_description
1 polymer ?
#
loop_
_entity_poly.entity_id
_entity_poly.type
_entity_poly.pdbx_seq_one_letter_code
_entity_poly.pdbx_strand_id
1 'polypeptide(L)'
;MNYETEFISAVKRSRRWKLEVPDIKLSKTPFLTGDKAESAQKFIQNIASKHTPEEVSQQCFGYMYFAQDTLEEILQTPLYYTLGYIDYENQPFFYTSEKGLKSKLGHPVSGIGAINLHAWLTTPNMEIIDLTFATTYGFVHDVPSVIGRYLFQHYSTFNEKMVYHPQLVGEDYLKQIGAFVDIRALNVFVI
;
A
#
# COMPACT_ATOMS: atom_id res chain seq x y z
N MET A 1 -17.95 9.19 3.84
CA MET A 1 -17.42 9.13 2.46
C MET A 1 -17.03 7.67 2.21
N ASN A 2 -17.16 7.14 0.99
CA ASN A 2 -16.78 5.74 0.71
C ASN A 2 -15.39 5.68 0.06
N TYR A 3 -14.71 4.54 0.19
CA TYR A 3 -13.33 4.36 -0.27
C TYR A 3 -13.11 4.73 -1.74
N GLU A 4 -14.03 4.35 -2.65
CA GLU A 4 -13.95 4.67 -4.08
C GLU A 4 -13.86 6.20 -4.31
N THR A 5 -14.66 6.98 -3.57
CA THR A 5 -14.62 8.46 -3.64
C THR A 5 -13.30 9.02 -3.15
N GLU A 6 -12.75 8.44 -2.07
CA GLU A 6 -11.46 8.86 -1.52
C GLU A 6 -10.31 8.50 -2.46
N PHE A 7 -10.35 7.30 -3.06
CA PHE A 7 -9.36 6.84 -4.03
C PHE A 7 -9.31 7.75 -5.25
N ILE A 8 -10.47 8.09 -5.83
CA ILE A 8 -10.54 9.05 -6.95
C ILE A 8 -10.04 10.44 -6.53
N SER A 9 -10.29 10.84 -5.28
CA SER A 9 -9.75 12.09 -4.74
C SER A 9 -8.23 12.04 -4.59
N ALA A 10 -7.66 10.90 -4.18
CA ALA A 10 -6.23 10.64 -4.13
C ALA A 10 -5.57 10.69 -5.51
N VAL A 11 -6.16 10.06 -6.52
CA VAL A 11 -5.71 10.16 -7.92
C VAL A 11 -5.66 11.62 -8.38
N LYS A 12 -6.75 12.37 -8.18
CA LYS A 12 -6.81 13.80 -8.54
C LYS A 12 -5.77 14.63 -7.78
N ARG A 13 -5.57 14.33 -6.50
CA ARG A 13 -4.57 14.99 -5.65
C ARG A 13 -3.16 14.73 -6.15
N SER A 14 -2.79 13.49 -6.41
CA SER A 14 -1.48 13.12 -6.95
C SER A 14 -1.18 13.84 -8.26
N ARG A 15 -2.13 13.82 -9.22
CA ARG A 15 -1.98 14.52 -10.50
C ARG A 15 -1.80 16.03 -10.32
N ARG A 16 -2.61 16.65 -9.43
CA ARG A 16 -2.50 18.08 -9.11
C ARG A 16 -1.16 18.43 -8.46
N TRP A 17 -0.54 17.50 -7.75
CA TRP A 17 0.79 17.65 -7.16
C TRP A 17 1.92 17.33 -8.15
N LYS A 18 1.59 17.08 -9.42
CA LYS A 18 2.54 16.72 -10.49
C LYS A 18 3.33 15.44 -10.19
N LEU A 19 2.73 14.53 -9.45
CA LEU A 19 3.25 13.18 -9.28
C LEU A 19 2.92 12.34 -10.52
N GLU A 20 3.77 11.38 -10.83
CA GLU A 20 3.40 10.31 -11.77
C GLU A 20 2.28 9.46 -11.18
N VAL A 21 1.24 9.23 -11.98
CA VAL A 21 0.07 8.45 -11.60
C VAL A 21 -0.23 7.48 -12.74
N PRO A 22 -0.43 6.18 -12.46
CA PRO A 22 -0.78 5.23 -13.49
C PRO A 22 -2.12 5.60 -14.17
N ASP A 23 -2.36 5.01 -15.34
CA ASP A 23 -3.68 5.13 -15.97
C ASP A 23 -4.71 4.37 -15.13
N ILE A 24 -5.75 5.08 -14.69
CA ILE A 24 -6.75 4.54 -13.76
C ILE A 24 -7.96 4.09 -14.55
N LYS A 25 -8.22 2.79 -14.54
CA LYS A 25 -9.36 2.14 -15.20
C LYS A 25 -10.13 1.32 -14.19
N LEU A 26 -11.21 1.89 -13.66
CA LEU A 26 -12.05 1.20 -12.70
C LEU A 26 -12.85 0.07 -13.36
N SER A 27 -13.12 -0.97 -12.58
CA SER A 27 -13.93 -2.12 -12.98
C SER A 27 -14.94 -2.46 -11.90
N LYS A 28 -16.07 -3.05 -12.29
CA LYS A 28 -17.03 -3.65 -11.36
C LYS A 28 -16.82 -5.16 -11.18
N THR A 29 -15.85 -5.75 -11.88
CA THR A 29 -15.48 -7.16 -11.78
C THR A 29 -14.54 -7.39 -10.59
N PRO A 30 -14.87 -8.27 -9.63
CA PRO A 30 -13.95 -8.66 -8.56
C PRO A 30 -12.73 -9.39 -9.10
N PHE A 31 -11.56 -9.12 -8.54
CA PHE A 31 -10.30 -9.78 -8.91
C PHE A 31 -9.80 -10.73 -7.81
N LEU A 32 -10.26 -10.56 -6.57
CA LEU A 32 -9.84 -11.37 -5.43
C LEU A 32 -10.74 -12.60 -5.20
N THR A 33 -11.19 -13.23 -6.29
CA THR A 33 -11.98 -14.47 -6.27
C THR A 33 -11.46 -15.52 -7.27
N GLY A 34 -11.69 -16.81 -6.99
CA GLY A 34 -11.31 -17.93 -7.87
C GLY A 34 -9.82 -18.27 -7.89
N ASP A 35 -9.39 -19.09 -8.85
CA ASP A 35 -8.04 -19.70 -8.89
C ASP A 35 -6.88 -18.69 -8.89
N LYS A 36 -7.08 -17.52 -9.53
CA LYS A 36 -6.08 -16.44 -9.54
C LYS A 36 -5.88 -15.84 -8.15
N ALA A 37 -6.99 -15.65 -7.43
CA ALA A 37 -6.96 -15.15 -6.06
C ALA A 37 -6.27 -16.15 -5.12
N GLU A 38 -6.53 -17.44 -5.27
CA GLU A 38 -5.82 -18.49 -4.51
C GLU A 38 -4.31 -18.48 -4.80
N SER A 39 -3.94 -18.29 -6.07
CA SER A 39 -2.52 -18.18 -6.47
C SER A 39 -1.86 -16.93 -5.89
N ALA A 40 -2.57 -15.79 -5.89
CA ALA A 40 -2.10 -14.56 -5.28
C ALA A 40 -1.94 -14.71 -3.76
N GLN A 41 -2.87 -15.37 -3.08
CA GLN A 41 -2.78 -15.67 -1.64
C GLN A 41 -1.58 -16.55 -1.31
N LYS A 42 -1.28 -17.57 -2.13
CA LYS A 42 -0.08 -18.41 -1.96
C LYS A 42 1.20 -17.59 -2.09
N PHE A 43 1.26 -16.68 -3.08
CA PHE A 43 2.40 -15.78 -3.24
C PHE A 43 2.58 -14.87 -2.01
N ILE A 44 1.49 -14.28 -1.53
CA ILE A 44 1.47 -13.45 -0.32
C ILE A 44 1.98 -14.21 0.91
N GLN A 45 1.47 -15.42 1.13
CA GLN A 45 1.89 -16.26 2.25
C GLN A 45 3.37 -16.64 2.15
N ASN A 46 3.88 -16.87 0.94
CA ASN A 46 5.30 -17.16 0.70
C ASN A 46 6.18 -15.95 1.05
N ILE A 47 5.77 -14.71 0.73
CA ILE A 47 6.47 -13.50 1.21
C ILE A 47 6.49 -13.49 2.73
N ALA A 48 5.32 -13.60 3.38
CA ALA A 48 5.23 -13.53 4.85
C ALA A 48 6.10 -14.58 5.55
N SER A 49 6.28 -15.76 4.96
CA SER A 49 7.09 -16.85 5.53
C SER A 49 8.61 -16.63 5.47
N LYS A 50 9.08 -15.72 4.60
CA LYS A 50 10.51 -15.49 4.33
C LYS A 50 11.09 -14.31 5.11
N HIS A 51 10.26 -13.57 5.83
CA HIS A 51 10.64 -12.34 6.49
C HIS A 51 10.17 -12.33 7.94
N THR A 52 10.95 -11.68 8.79
CA THR A 52 10.60 -11.50 10.19
C THR A 52 9.49 -10.44 10.34
N PRO A 53 8.69 -10.50 11.41
CA PRO A 53 7.69 -9.47 11.68
C PRO A 53 8.27 -8.06 11.81
N GLU A 54 9.48 -7.95 12.36
CA GLU A 54 10.21 -6.69 12.50
C GLU A 54 10.53 -6.08 11.12
N GLU A 55 11.10 -6.86 10.20
CA GLU A 55 11.40 -6.41 8.83
C GLU A 55 10.15 -5.93 8.10
N VAL A 56 9.05 -6.69 8.19
CA VAL A 56 7.76 -6.33 7.59
C VAL A 56 7.21 -5.03 8.18
N SER A 57 7.31 -4.86 9.51
CA SER A 57 6.78 -3.68 10.22
C SER A 57 7.46 -2.37 9.84
N GLN A 58 8.71 -2.43 9.36
CA GLN A 58 9.52 -1.25 9.05
C GLN A 58 9.53 -0.91 7.55
N GLN A 59 9.02 -1.80 6.69
CA GLN A 59 9.26 -1.73 5.24
C GLN A 59 7.99 -1.88 4.38
N CYS A 60 6.83 -1.42 4.87
CA CYS A 60 5.56 -1.53 4.15
C CYS A 60 5.65 -1.01 2.70
N PHE A 61 6.39 0.09 2.46
CA PHE A 61 6.59 0.62 1.12
C PHE A 61 7.31 -0.36 0.18
N GLY A 62 8.40 -0.97 0.67
CA GLY A 62 9.21 -1.91 -0.09
C GLY A 62 8.46 -3.19 -0.42
N TYR A 63 7.79 -3.79 0.58
CA TYR A 63 7.04 -5.03 0.39
C TYR A 63 5.90 -4.89 -0.60
N MET A 64 5.09 -3.83 -0.48
CA MET A 64 3.98 -3.64 -1.41
C MET A 64 4.47 -3.32 -2.83
N TYR A 65 5.61 -2.63 -2.96
CA TYR A 65 6.18 -2.30 -4.28
C TYR A 65 6.77 -3.55 -4.94
N PHE A 66 7.48 -4.38 -4.18
CA PHE A 66 8.01 -5.66 -4.63
C PHE A 66 6.89 -6.63 -5.04
N ALA A 67 5.80 -6.68 -4.27
CA ALA A 67 4.69 -7.59 -4.52
C ALA A 67 3.85 -7.22 -5.76
N GLN A 68 3.88 -5.94 -6.18
CA GLN A 68 2.96 -5.42 -7.18
C GLN A 68 3.04 -6.16 -8.51
N ASP A 69 4.21 -6.17 -9.18
CA ASP A 69 4.36 -6.75 -10.52
C ASP A 69 3.92 -8.22 -10.57
N THR A 70 4.33 -9.02 -9.57
CA THR A 70 3.96 -10.44 -9.51
C THR A 70 2.46 -10.62 -9.26
N LEU A 71 1.85 -9.79 -8.41
CA LEU A 71 0.40 -9.83 -8.20
C LEU A 71 -0.37 -9.38 -9.44
N GLU A 72 0.12 -8.39 -10.18
CA GLU A 72 -0.46 -7.96 -11.45
C GLU A 72 -0.41 -9.09 -12.49
N GLU A 73 0.71 -9.80 -12.58
CA GLU A 73 0.87 -10.98 -13.46
C GLU A 73 -0.11 -12.10 -13.08
N ILE A 74 -0.20 -12.44 -11.80
CA ILE A 74 -1.08 -13.51 -11.30
C ILE A 74 -2.56 -13.16 -11.50
N LEU A 75 -2.97 -11.94 -11.12
CA LEU A 75 -4.36 -11.50 -11.20
C LEU A 75 -4.76 -11.09 -12.64
N GLN A 76 -3.78 -10.87 -13.51
CA GLN A 76 -3.93 -10.39 -14.88
C GLN A 76 -4.69 -9.06 -14.94
N THR A 77 -4.34 -8.14 -14.04
CA THR A 77 -4.91 -6.80 -13.96
C THR A 77 -3.86 -5.84 -13.41
N PRO A 78 -3.84 -4.57 -13.85
CA PRO A 78 -3.04 -3.56 -13.15
C PRO A 78 -3.53 -3.40 -11.72
N LEU A 79 -2.61 -3.12 -10.81
CA LEU A 79 -2.85 -2.76 -9.43
C LEU A 79 -2.39 -1.32 -9.21
N TYR A 80 -3.04 -0.65 -8.25
CA TYR A 80 -2.73 0.74 -7.95
C TYR A 80 -2.00 0.81 -6.62
N TYR A 81 -0.71 1.15 -6.69
CA TYR A 81 0.08 1.50 -5.52
C TYR A 81 -0.57 2.69 -4.81
N THR A 82 -1.07 2.46 -3.59
CA THR A 82 -1.91 3.40 -2.87
C THR A 82 -1.25 3.76 -1.55
N LEU A 83 -1.14 5.05 -1.29
CA LEU A 83 -0.52 5.62 -0.10
C LEU A 83 -1.56 6.34 0.74
N GLY A 84 -1.56 6.10 2.05
CA GLY A 84 -2.43 6.82 2.95
C GLY A 84 -2.34 6.33 4.38
N TYR A 85 -3.45 6.36 5.09
CA TYR A 85 -3.53 5.95 6.49
C TYR A 85 -4.73 5.02 6.70
N ILE A 86 -4.77 4.38 7.86
CA ILE A 86 -5.82 3.43 8.23
C ILE A 86 -6.43 3.90 9.53
N ASP A 87 -7.74 4.11 9.56
CA ASP A 87 -8.48 4.22 10.82
C ASP A 87 -8.79 2.80 11.31
N TYR A 88 -8.12 2.40 12.38
CA TYR A 88 -8.31 1.11 13.05
C TYR A 88 -8.76 1.34 14.49
N GLU A 89 -9.90 0.73 14.86
CA GLU A 89 -10.55 0.95 16.16
C GLU A 89 -10.79 2.44 16.51
N ASN A 90 -11.18 3.23 15.51
CA ASN A 90 -11.39 4.69 15.60
C ASN A 90 -10.14 5.49 15.94
N GLN A 91 -8.94 4.96 15.65
CA GLN A 91 -7.68 5.67 15.78
C GLN A 91 -6.94 5.69 14.43
N PRO A 92 -6.36 6.84 14.04
CA PRO A 92 -5.60 6.93 12.80
C PRO A 92 -4.20 6.33 12.97
N PHE A 93 -3.90 5.31 12.18
CA PHE A 93 -2.58 4.69 12.05
C PHE A 93 -1.88 5.18 10.79
N PHE A 94 -0.58 5.45 10.89
CA PHE A 94 0.25 5.94 9.77
C PHE A 94 -0.26 7.27 9.17
N TYR A 95 -0.71 8.18 10.03
CA TYR A 95 -1.31 9.43 9.57
C TYR A 95 -0.30 10.57 9.46
N THR A 96 -0.23 11.14 8.26
CA THR A 96 0.33 12.47 8.01
C THR A 96 -0.72 13.29 7.27
N SER A 97 -0.99 14.52 7.73
CA SER A 97 -1.95 15.41 7.06
C SER A 97 -1.53 15.70 5.61
N GLU A 98 -2.49 15.96 4.72
CA GLU A 98 -2.19 16.31 3.31
C GLU A 98 -1.26 17.53 3.18
N LYS A 99 -1.42 18.53 4.05
CA LYS A 99 -0.52 19.69 4.10
C LYS A 99 0.90 19.28 4.48
N GLY A 100 1.03 18.38 5.45
CA GLY A 100 2.31 17.79 5.87
C GLY A 100 2.96 17.00 4.74
N LEU A 101 2.21 16.12 4.07
CA LEU A 101 2.69 15.37 2.89
C LEU A 101 3.18 16.33 1.80
N LYS A 102 2.36 17.32 1.43
CA LYS A 102 2.72 18.28 0.38
C LYS A 102 3.97 19.10 0.73
N SER A 103 4.15 19.46 1.99
CA SER A 103 5.32 20.24 2.44
C SER A 103 6.65 19.50 2.30
N LYS A 104 6.62 18.16 2.22
CA LYS A 104 7.82 17.32 2.05
C LYS A 104 8.26 17.20 0.58
N LEU A 105 7.40 17.53 -0.39
CA LEU A 105 7.77 17.51 -1.80
C LEU A 105 8.85 18.55 -2.11
N GLY A 106 9.79 18.18 -2.99
CA GLY A 106 10.90 19.05 -3.41
C GLY A 106 12.00 19.27 -2.35
N HIS A 107 11.86 18.65 -1.18
CA HIS A 107 12.87 18.64 -0.12
C HIS A 107 13.21 17.17 0.16
N PRO A 108 14.14 16.56 -0.60
CA PRO A 108 14.66 15.24 -0.28
C PRO A 108 15.09 15.28 1.17
N VAL A 109 14.56 14.39 2.01
CA VAL A 109 14.73 14.51 3.46
C VAL A 109 16.21 14.34 3.81
N SER A 110 16.95 15.45 3.92
CA SER A 110 18.23 15.49 4.60
C SER A 110 17.94 15.45 6.10
N GLY A 111 17.68 14.24 6.62
CA GLY A 111 17.47 14.00 8.06
C GLY A 111 16.07 13.53 8.43
N ILE A 112 15.93 12.21 8.55
CA ILE A 112 15.25 11.48 9.64
C ILE A 112 14.04 12.21 10.26
N GLY A 113 12.96 12.29 9.51
CA GLY A 113 11.63 12.34 10.09
C GLY A 113 10.82 11.20 9.48
N ALA A 114 10.57 10.14 10.24
CA ALA A 114 9.74 9.03 9.80
C ALA A 114 8.43 9.59 9.22
N ILE A 115 8.15 9.29 7.97
CA ILE A 115 6.86 9.63 7.38
C ILE A 115 5.85 8.62 7.89
N ASN A 116 4.88 9.09 8.66
CA ASN A 116 3.75 8.26 9.06
C ASN A 116 2.80 8.19 7.87
N LEU A 117 2.97 7.16 7.05
CA LEU A 117 2.21 6.86 5.84
C LEU A 117 2.30 5.36 5.57
N HIS A 118 1.27 4.77 4.96
CA HIS A 118 1.18 3.34 4.73
C HIS A 118 1.03 2.97 3.25
N ALA A 119 1.73 1.90 2.87
CA ALA A 119 1.68 1.10 1.64
C ALA A 119 0.50 0.12 1.52
N TRP A 120 -0.34 0.20 0.48
CA TRP A 120 -1.13 -0.97 0.04
C TRP A 120 -1.39 -0.97 -1.47
N LEU A 121 -1.96 -2.06 -1.99
CA LEU A 121 -2.38 -2.16 -3.38
C LEU A 121 -3.91 -2.14 -3.48
N THR A 122 -4.42 -1.41 -4.47
CA THR A 122 -5.85 -1.32 -4.77
C THR A 122 -6.12 -1.91 -6.15
N THR A 123 -7.08 -2.83 -6.27
CA THR A 123 -7.52 -3.37 -7.57
C THR A 123 -8.44 -2.36 -8.30
N PRO A 124 -8.68 -2.52 -9.61
CA PRO A 124 -9.70 -1.74 -10.33
C PRO A 124 -11.10 -1.80 -9.72
N ASN A 125 -11.40 -2.85 -8.96
CA ASN A 125 -12.66 -3.04 -8.26
C ASN A 125 -12.66 -2.50 -6.83
N MET A 126 -11.62 -1.75 -6.43
CA MET A 126 -11.49 -1.21 -5.07
C MET A 126 -11.31 -2.29 -4.01
N GLU A 127 -10.79 -3.45 -4.40
CA GLU A 127 -10.33 -4.44 -3.44
C GLU A 127 -8.94 -4.06 -2.93
N ILE A 128 -8.70 -4.33 -1.65
CA ILE A 128 -7.50 -3.98 -0.93
C ILE A 128 -6.65 -5.23 -0.74
N ILE A 129 -5.38 -5.12 -1.13
CA ILE A 129 -4.34 -6.09 -0.83
C ILE A 129 -3.30 -5.38 0.06
N ASP A 130 -3.20 -5.81 1.31
CA ASP A 130 -2.24 -5.26 2.28
C ASP A 130 -1.63 -6.37 3.11
N LEU A 131 -0.32 -6.55 2.94
CA LEU A 131 0.44 -7.65 3.51
C LEU A 131 1.11 -7.27 4.82
N THR A 132 1.07 -5.98 5.16
CA THR A 132 2.00 -5.40 6.14
C THR A 132 1.29 -4.78 7.32
N PHE A 133 0.05 -4.27 7.18
CA PHE A 133 -0.66 -3.62 8.28
C PHE A 133 -0.82 -4.51 9.52
N ALA A 134 -1.40 -5.71 9.37
CA ALA A 134 -1.69 -6.57 10.52
C ALA A 134 -0.41 -7.02 11.23
N THR A 135 0.65 -7.32 10.47
CA THR A 135 1.97 -7.64 11.02
C THR A 135 2.58 -6.44 11.75
N THR A 136 2.52 -5.24 11.16
CA THR A 136 3.03 -4.02 11.80
C THR A 136 2.29 -3.73 13.10
N TYR A 137 0.96 -3.79 13.08
CA TYR A 137 0.12 -3.60 14.27
C TYR A 137 0.44 -4.66 15.34
N GLY A 138 0.49 -5.93 14.95
CA GLY A 138 0.78 -7.04 15.86
C GLY A 138 2.16 -6.97 16.50
N PHE A 139 3.16 -6.48 15.76
CA PHE A 139 4.50 -6.27 16.29
C PHE A 139 4.59 -5.06 17.22
N VAL A 140 4.04 -3.89 16.81
CA VAL A 140 4.13 -2.64 17.59
C VAL A 140 3.31 -2.69 18.88
N HIS A 141 2.19 -3.42 18.90
CA HIS A 141 1.27 -3.49 20.04
C HIS A 141 1.33 -4.82 20.79
N ASP A 142 2.34 -5.66 20.55
CA ASP A 142 2.47 -6.98 21.19
C ASP A 142 1.21 -7.83 21.07
N VAL A 143 0.66 -7.93 19.85
CA VAL A 143 -0.50 -8.79 19.51
C VAL A 143 -0.07 -9.87 18.53
N PRO A 144 0.59 -10.97 18.99
CA PRO A 144 1.13 -12.01 18.10
C PRO A 144 0.08 -12.69 17.22
N SER A 145 -1.17 -12.73 17.67
CA SER A 145 -2.27 -13.43 16.98
C SER A 145 -2.62 -12.88 15.59
N VAL A 146 -2.20 -11.64 15.29
CA VAL A 146 -2.44 -10.98 14.00
C VAL A 146 -1.19 -10.88 13.12
N ILE A 147 -0.03 -11.26 13.64
CA ILE A 147 1.22 -11.29 12.86
C ILE A 147 1.09 -12.30 11.71
N GLY A 148 1.54 -11.89 10.51
CA GLY A 148 1.46 -12.69 9.30
C GLY A 148 0.09 -12.73 8.64
N ARG A 149 -0.93 -12.10 9.24
CA ARG A 149 -2.22 -11.91 8.57
C ARG A 149 -2.08 -10.87 7.46
N TYR A 150 -2.85 -11.05 6.41
CA TYR A 150 -2.96 -10.12 5.30
C TYR A 150 -4.43 -9.77 5.06
N LEU A 151 -4.63 -8.64 4.39
CA LEU A 151 -5.91 -8.09 4.05
C LEU A 151 -6.06 -8.28 2.54
N PHE A 152 -7.12 -8.97 2.11
CA PHE A 152 -7.31 -9.38 0.72
C PHE A 152 -8.80 -9.48 0.42
N GLN A 153 -9.46 -8.33 0.29
CA GLN A 153 -10.92 -8.26 0.17
C GLN A 153 -11.40 -6.92 -0.40
N HIS A 154 -12.66 -6.87 -0.84
CA HIS A 154 -13.29 -5.62 -1.28
C HIS A 154 -13.41 -4.61 -0.12
N TYR A 155 -13.21 -3.31 -0.37
CA TYR A 155 -13.24 -2.31 0.72
C TYR A 155 -14.55 -2.34 1.53
N SER A 156 -15.68 -2.66 0.89
CA SER A 156 -17.00 -2.65 1.54
C SER A 156 -17.23 -3.85 2.47
N THR A 157 -16.33 -4.84 2.50
CA THR A 157 -16.44 -5.98 3.41
C THR A 157 -15.71 -5.74 4.74
N PHE A 158 -14.94 -4.65 4.85
CA PHE A 158 -14.42 -4.22 6.14
C PHE A 158 -15.56 -3.76 7.04
N ASN A 159 -15.43 -4.05 8.34
CA ASN A 159 -16.31 -3.46 9.34
C ASN A 159 -15.92 -1.98 9.57
N GLU A 160 -16.80 -1.24 10.24
CA GLU A 160 -16.59 0.17 10.58
C GLU A 160 -15.34 0.48 11.41
N LYS A 161 -14.72 -0.55 12.00
CA LYS A 161 -13.49 -0.40 12.79
C LYS A 161 -12.22 -0.47 11.95
N MET A 162 -12.30 -0.73 10.66
CA MET A 162 -11.14 -0.79 9.77
C MET A 162 -11.44 -0.07 8.47
N VAL A 163 -10.97 1.18 8.36
CA VAL A 163 -11.23 2.03 7.21
C VAL A 163 -9.92 2.51 6.62
N TYR A 164 -9.70 2.19 5.34
CA TYR A 164 -8.54 2.68 4.60
C TYR A 164 -8.84 4.04 4.00
N HIS A 165 -7.90 4.97 4.15
CA HIS A 165 -8.02 6.35 3.70
C HIS A 165 -6.92 6.67 2.68
N PRO A 166 -7.16 6.46 1.37
CA PRO A 166 -6.18 6.76 0.34
C PRO A 166 -5.93 8.27 0.27
N GLN A 167 -4.65 8.65 0.35
CA GLN A 167 -4.21 10.03 0.25
C GLN A 167 -3.51 10.31 -1.08
N LEU A 168 -2.71 9.37 -1.59
CA LEU A 168 -2.00 9.48 -2.88
C LEU A 168 -2.02 8.13 -3.61
N VAL A 169 -1.90 8.17 -4.93
CA VAL A 169 -1.74 7.00 -5.79
C VAL A 169 -0.45 7.14 -6.61
N GLY A 170 0.25 6.02 -6.78
CA GLY A 170 1.59 5.92 -7.36
C GLY A 170 2.69 5.98 -6.31
N GLU A 171 3.86 5.43 -6.64
CA GLU A 171 5.05 5.43 -5.80
C GLU A 171 5.90 6.72 -5.92
N ASP A 172 5.62 7.55 -6.92
CA ASP A 172 6.43 8.74 -7.25
C ASP A 172 6.53 9.74 -6.09
N TYR A 173 5.50 9.83 -5.24
CA TYR A 173 5.60 10.62 -4.01
C TYR A 173 6.79 10.18 -3.14
N LEU A 174 6.96 8.87 -2.94
CA LEU A 174 8.05 8.34 -2.11
C LEU A 174 9.43 8.57 -2.77
N LYS A 175 9.50 8.48 -4.10
CA LYS A 175 10.70 8.81 -4.89
C LYS A 175 11.09 10.28 -4.68
N GLN A 176 10.14 11.21 -4.81
CA GLN A 176 10.39 12.66 -4.70
C GLN A 176 10.82 13.12 -3.31
N ILE A 177 10.38 12.44 -2.24
CA ILE A 177 10.81 12.77 -0.86
C ILE A 177 12.09 12.02 -0.43
N GLY A 178 12.61 11.13 -1.28
CA GLY A 178 13.78 10.31 -0.97
C GLY A 178 13.51 9.15 -0.01
N ALA A 179 12.24 8.78 0.20
CA ALA A 179 11.84 7.64 1.04
C ALA A 179 11.88 6.30 0.29
N PHE A 180 12.06 6.35 -1.03
CA PHE A 180 12.13 5.18 -1.88
C PHE A 180 13.19 5.36 -2.95
N VAL A 181 14.16 4.44 -3.01
CA VAL A 181 15.16 4.37 -4.07
C VAL A 181 14.82 3.17 -4.95
N ASP A 182 14.46 3.43 -6.21
CA ASP A 182 14.13 2.36 -7.15
C ASP A 182 15.41 1.67 -7.64
N ILE A 183 15.76 0.57 -6.99
CA ILE A 183 16.90 -0.27 -7.39
C ILE A 183 16.66 -1.06 -8.68
N ARG A 184 15.43 -1.09 -9.23
CA ARG A 184 15.16 -1.71 -10.55
C ARG A 184 15.65 -0.83 -11.71
N ALA A 185 15.69 0.49 -11.51
CA ALA A 185 16.26 1.44 -12.46
C ALA A 185 17.80 1.46 -12.43
N LEU A 186 18.39 0.93 -11.36
CA LEU A 186 19.81 0.64 -11.26
C LEU A 186 20.00 -0.79 -11.79
N ASN A 187 20.44 -0.98 -13.03
CA ASN A 187 20.86 -2.28 -13.57
C ASN A 187 22.03 -2.87 -12.75
N VAL A 188 21.77 -3.31 -11.53
CA VAL A 188 22.71 -4.03 -10.68
C VAL A 188 22.28 -5.48 -10.76
N PHE A 189 22.87 -6.17 -11.73
CA PHE A 189 22.93 -7.62 -11.71
C PHE A 189 23.50 -8.04 -10.35
N VAL A 190 22.69 -8.72 -9.55
CA VAL A 190 23.21 -9.53 -8.45
C VAL A 190 23.21 -10.97 -8.97
N ILE A 191 24.43 -11.47 -9.17
CA ILE A 191 24.77 -12.85 -9.53
C ILE A 191 24.43 -13.77 -8.36
#